data_AF-C0DXK5-F1
#
_entry.id   AF-C0DXK5-F1
#
_cell.length_a   1.000
_cell.length_b   1.000
_cell.length_c   1.000
_cell.angle_alpha   90.00
_cell.angle_beta   90.00
_cell.angle_gamma   90.00
#
_symmetry.space_group_name_H-M   'P 1'
#
loop_
_entity.id
_entity.type
_entity.pdbx_description
1 polymer ?
#
loop_
_entity_poly.entity_id
_entity_poly.type
_entity_poly.pdbx_seq_one_letter_code
_entity_poly.pdbx_strand_id
1 'polypeptide(L)'
;MLTWPEGLAHLSEAIRRHIRLQNIDRLPETTELTFAQPTAINASALQISETDEDVAVILRHNQSGHTALIRAQNVICAMPLMMAARIIAQPQHYGFSLNLPAYAPWLVSNFVLNGFPREAQRSELAWDNVVHGTQGLGYVVSTNQLIRTAKPEHTIFTAYTALNHDSPQNIRRWLLKAGEEELLAHAAQDLIQAYGPSFWHQVASVDISIRGHGMSSPAPGYLTQPTLLQLRQHHSRLTFAHSDLSSYSVMEEAVYWGVEAAKKILHPSART
;
A
#
# COMPACT_ATOMS: atom_id res chain seq x y z
N MET A 1 -13.35 -1.88 -15.72
CA MET A 1 -12.04 -1.19 -15.75
C MET A 1 -11.05 -2.08 -16.49
N LEU A 2 -10.33 -1.58 -17.49
CA LEU A 2 -9.24 -2.32 -18.15
C LEU A 2 -7.90 -1.86 -17.56
N THR A 3 -7.02 -2.79 -17.23
CA THR A 3 -5.62 -2.50 -16.83
C THR A 3 -4.65 -3.12 -17.84
N TRP A 4 -3.34 -2.95 -17.63
CA TRP A 4 -2.29 -3.56 -18.46
C TRP A 4 -2.15 -5.07 -18.19
N PRO A 5 -1.50 -5.83 -19.08
CA PRO A 5 -1.21 -7.26 -18.87
C PRO A 5 -0.43 -7.54 -17.57
N GLU A 6 0.46 -6.62 -17.17
CA GLU A 6 1.22 -6.71 -15.91
C GLU A 6 0.47 -6.11 -14.71
N GLY A 7 -0.82 -5.78 -14.87
CA GLY A 7 -1.61 -5.07 -13.87
C GLY A 7 -1.12 -3.63 -13.65
N LEU A 8 -1.35 -3.08 -12.45
CA LEU A 8 -0.94 -1.71 -12.10
C LEU A 8 0.59 -1.56 -11.91
N ALA A 9 1.33 -2.67 -11.77
CA ALA A 9 2.79 -2.65 -11.70
C ALA A 9 3.41 -2.00 -12.96
N HIS A 10 2.72 -2.12 -14.10
CA HIS A 10 3.08 -1.46 -15.36
C HIS A 10 3.35 0.04 -15.17
N LEU A 11 2.49 0.74 -14.43
CA LEU A 11 2.60 2.19 -14.25
C LEU A 11 3.84 2.55 -13.42
N SER A 12 4.07 1.82 -12.32
CA SER A 12 5.28 2.03 -11.50
C SER A 12 6.54 1.83 -12.33
N GLU A 13 6.60 0.77 -13.12
CA GLU A 13 7.74 0.49 -13.99
C GLU A 13 7.89 1.50 -15.14
N ALA A 14 6.78 1.99 -15.70
CA ALA A 14 6.81 3.07 -16.68
C ALA A 14 7.40 4.36 -16.11
N ILE A 15 7.04 4.74 -14.88
CA ILE A 15 7.62 5.88 -14.18
C ILE A 15 9.11 5.67 -13.95
N ARG A 16 9.52 4.49 -13.45
CA ARG A 16 10.94 4.15 -13.23
C ARG A 16 11.77 4.29 -14.50
N ARG A 17 11.28 3.77 -15.63
CA ARG A 17 11.92 3.90 -16.95
C ARG A 17 11.96 5.35 -17.43
N HIS A 18 10.86 6.10 -17.28
CA HIS A 18 10.78 7.49 -17.70
C HIS A 18 11.81 8.37 -16.99
N ILE A 19 11.94 8.22 -15.67
CA ILE A 19 12.94 8.96 -14.87
C ILE A 19 14.34 8.34 -14.93
N ARG A 20 14.51 7.23 -15.66
CA ARG A 20 15.76 6.46 -15.78
C ARG A 20 16.35 6.10 -14.41
N LEU A 21 15.50 5.65 -13.49
CA LEU A 21 15.89 5.31 -12.11
C LEU A 21 16.92 4.18 -12.11
N GLN A 22 18.10 4.44 -11.55
CA GLN A 22 19.17 3.44 -11.43
C GLN A 22 19.14 2.81 -10.05
N ASN A 23 19.29 1.49 -9.98
CA ASN A 23 19.52 0.80 -8.72
C ASN A 23 21.03 0.72 -8.47
N ILE A 24 21.47 1.07 -7.27
CA ILE A 24 22.84 0.86 -6.80
C ILE A 24 22.85 -0.12 -5.64
N ASP A 25 23.87 -0.96 -5.57
CA ASP A 25 24.06 -1.91 -4.47
C ASP A 25 24.74 -1.27 -3.27
N ARG A 26 25.49 -0.18 -3.47
CA ARG A 26 26.24 0.50 -2.43
C ARG A 26 26.33 2.00 -2.69
N LEU A 27 26.21 2.78 -1.62
CA LEU A 27 26.50 4.21 -1.67
C LEU A 27 27.99 4.44 -1.99
N PRO A 28 28.31 5.44 -2.83
CA PRO A 28 29.69 5.88 -3.02
C PRO A 28 30.38 6.21 -1.70
N GLU A 29 31.65 5.86 -1.56
CA GLU A 29 32.49 6.22 -0.40
C GLU A 29 33.02 7.66 -0.54
N THR A 30 32.13 8.62 -0.77
CA THR A 30 32.46 10.04 -0.91
C THR A 30 31.72 10.86 0.13
N THR A 31 32.30 11.98 0.54
CA THR A 31 31.68 12.91 1.50
C THR A 31 30.46 13.62 0.91
N GLU A 32 30.47 13.84 -0.40
CA GLU A 32 29.36 14.42 -1.16
C GLU A 32 28.82 13.38 -2.13
N LEU A 33 27.49 13.21 -2.14
CA LEU A 33 26.81 12.29 -3.02
C LEU A 33 26.18 13.07 -4.17
N THR A 34 26.70 12.87 -5.38
CA THR A 34 26.14 13.43 -6.61
C THR A 34 25.82 12.30 -7.57
N PHE A 35 24.58 12.26 -8.05
CA PHE A 35 24.13 11.26 -9.01
C PHE A 35 23.69 11.94 -10.30
N ALA A 36 24.20 11.46 -11.43
CA ALA A 36 23.83 11.99 -12.74
C ALA A 36 22.40 11.61 -13.17
N GLN A 37 21.81 10.60 -12.51
CA GLN A 37 20.43 10.13 -12.71
C GLN A 37 19.80 9.86 -11.33
N PRO A 38 18.46 9.89 -11.21
CA PRO A 38 17.77 9.43 -10.02
C PRO A 38 18.24 8.03 -9.65
N THR A 39 18.50 7.81 -8.36
CA THR A 39 19.12 6.58 -7.87
C THR A 39 18.32 6.00 -6.70
N ALA A 40 18.16 4.69 -6.68
CA ALA A 40 17.54 3.93 -5.61
C ALA A 40 18.54 2.92 -5.02
N ILE A 41 18.44 2.69 -3.72
CA ILE A 41 19.26 1.71 -2.99
C ILE A 41 18.37 0.85 -2.12
N ASN A 42 18.75 -0.42 -1.94
CA ASN A 42 18.06 -1.35 -1.05
C ASN A 42 18.40 -1.06 0.43
N ALA A 43 17.88 0.03 0.97
CA ALA A 43 18.11 0.46 2.35
C ALA A 43 16.81 0.88 3.04
N SER A 44 16.78 0.73 4.36
CA SER A 44 15.72 1.22 5.23
C SER A 44 16.17 2.47 5.98
N ALA A 45 15.31 3.48 6.06
CA ALA A 45 15.51 4.63 6.95
C ALA A 45 15.23 4.22 8.40
N LEU A 46 16.18 4.50 9.30
CA LEU A 46 16.09 4.19 10.72
C LEU A 46 15.75 5.42 11.57
N GLN A 47 16.22 6.60 11.16
CA GLN A 47 15.98 7.86 11.84
C GLN A 47 16.04 9.02 10.85
N ILE A 48 15.20 10.03 11.04
CA ILE A 48 15.16 11.27 10.26
C ILE A 48 15.21 12.43 11.26
N SER A 49 16.13 13.37 11.07
CA SER A 49 16.24 14.58 11.91
C SER A 49 16.43 15.79 11.02
N GLU A 50 15.61 16.82 11.20
CA GLU A 50 15.73 18.08 10.49
C GLU A 50 16.48 19.12 11.34
N THR A 51 17.27 19.94 10.67
CA THR A 51 17.93 21.13 11.21
C THR A 51 17.60 22.34 10.32
N ASP A 52 18.04 23.53 10.72
CA ASP A 52 17.91 24.73 9.89
C ASP A 52 18.70 24.63 8.57
N GLU A 53 19.75 23.81 8.54
CA GLU A 53 20.67 23.65 7.41
C GLU A 53 20.30 22.49 6.49
N ASP A 54 19.85 21.36 7.05
CA ASP A 54 19.65 20.11 6.32
C ASP A 54 18.60 19.18 6.94
N VAL A 55 18.37 18.05 6.29
CA VAL A 55 17.71 16.87 6.87
C VAL A 55 18.69 15.71 6.84
N ALA A 56 18.95 15.15 8.01
CA ALA A 56 19.82 14.00 8.22
C ALA A 56 18.99 12.71 8.31
N VAL A 57 19.37 11.68 7.54
CA VAL A 57 18.69 10.37 7.51
C VAL A 57 19.72 9.26 7.76
N ILE A 58 19.49 8.47 8.80
CA ILE A 58 20.26 7.23 9.03
C ILE A 58 19.63 6.14 8.17
N LEU A 59 20.41 5.60 7.23
CA LEU A 59 20.05 4.47 6.39
C LEU A 59 20.74 3.21 6.89
N ARG A 60 20.07 2.06 6.78
CA ARG A 60 20.65 0.73 6.94
C ARG A 60 20.44 -0.08 5.67
N HIS A 61 21.50 -0.52 5.04
CA HIS A 61 21.42 -1.40 3.88
C HIS A 61 20.77 -2.73 4.29
N ASN A 62 19.77 -3.19 3.55
CA ASN A 62 18.91 -4.29 3.99
C ASN A 62 19.61 -5.65 3.95
N GLN A 63 20.56 -5.85 3.03
CA GLN A 63 21.35 -7.09 2.94
C GLN A 63 22.55 -7.08 3.90
N SER A 64 23.51 -6.19 3.67
CA SER A 64 24.76 -6.12 4.43
C SER A 64 24.64 -5.58 5.86
N GLY A 65 23.55 -4.87 6.19
CA GLY A 65 23.36 -4.24 7.50
C GLY A 65 24.22 -3.00 7.74
N HIS A 66 25.07 -2.59 6.79
CA HIS A 66 25.86 -1.36 6.89
C HIS A 66 24.95 -0.14 7.07
N THR A 67 25.34 0.73 7.98
CA THR A 67 24.65 2.00 8.22
C THR A 67 25.40 3.17 7.61
N ALA A 68 24.66 4.16 7.14
CA ALA A 68 25.19 5.40 6.60
C ALA A 68 24.31 6.57 7.06
N LEU A 69 24.93 7.73 7.30
CA LEU A 69 24.23 8.98 7.56
C LEU A 69 24.25 9.83 6.29
N ILE A 70 23.08 10.10 5.74
CA ILE A 70 22.92 10.95 4.56
C ILE A 70 22.35 12.29 5.00
N ARG A 71 22.93 13.39 4.51
CA ARG A 71 22.38 14.74 4.67
C ARG A 71 21.90 15.26 3.33
N ALA A 72 20.71 15.85 3.31
CA ALA A 72 20.12 16.44 2.12
C ALA A 72 19.49 17.78 2.46
N GLN A 73 19.50 18.71 1.49
CA GLN A 73 18.87 20.02 1.66
C GLN A 73 17.35 19.93 1.85
N ASN A 74 16.72 18.94 1.21
CA ASN A 74 15.30 18.62 1.33
C ASN A 74 15.12 17.09 1.28
N VAL A 75 14.14 16.57 2.00
CA VAL A 75 13.75 15.15 2.02
C VAL A 75 12.24 15.04 1.81
N ILE A 76 11.84 14.16 0.89
CA ILE A 76 10.45 13.75 0.74
C ILE A 76 10.23 12.44 1.50
N CYS A 77 9.35 12.46 2.50
CA CYS A 77 8.91 11.32 3.27
C CYS A 77 7.62 10.74 2.67
N ALA A 78 7.76 9.71 1.84
CA ALA A 78 6.65 9.01 1.19
C ALA A 78 6.28 7.67 1.84
N MET A 79 6.65 7.45 3.10
CA MET A 79 6.26 6.26 3.86
C MET A 79 4.93 6.47 4.59
N PRO A 80 4.22 5.40 4.99
CA PRO A 80 3.09 5.48 5.91
C PRO A 80 3.34 6.42 7.10
N LEU A 81 2.37 7.28 7.43
CA LEU A 81 2.52 8.27 8.51
C LEU A 81 2.79 7.59 9.86
N MET A 82 2.22 6.41 10.10
CA MET A 82 2.50 5.61 11.29
C MET A 82 3.94 5.10 11.39
N MET A 83 4.63 4.95 10.25
CA MET A 83 6.07 4.63 10.23
C MET A 83 6.90 5.90 10.40
N ALA A 84 6.55 6.96 9.67
CA ALA A 84 7.23 8.25 9.75
C ALA A 84 7.29 8.77 11.20
N ALA A 85 6.16 8.72 11.92
CA ALA A 85 6.05 9.15 13.31
C ALA A 85 6.99 8.41 14.29
N ARG A 86 7.52 7.24 13.92
CA ARG A 86 8.42 6.44 14.78
C ARG A 86 9.89 6.75 14.58
N ILE A 87 10.27 7.20 13.38
CA ILE A 87 11.67 7.38 13.01
C ILE A 87 12.05 8.86 12.88
N ILE A 88 11.07 9.76 12.75
CA ILE A 88 11.31 11.20 12.76
C ILE A 88 11.63 11.63 14.20
N ALA A 89 12.72 12.37 14.37
CA ALA A 89 13.04 13.01 15.62
C ALA A 89 12.02 14.12 15.91
N GLN A 90 11.47 14.12 17.13
CA GLN A 90 10.49 15.11 17.58
C GLN A 90 9.29 15.26 16.61
N PRO A 91 8.58 14.16 16.29
CA PRO A 91 7.53 14.16 15.26
C PRO A 91 6.40 15.15 15.57
N GLN A 92 6.17 15.49 16.84
CA GLN A 92 5.21 16.50 17.26
C GLN A 92 5.45 17.89 16.65
N HIS A 93 6.68 18.22 16.25
CA HIS A 93 7.00 19.48 15.56
C HIS A 93 6.26 19.61 14.22
N TYR A 94 5.97 18.48 13.59
CA TYR A 94 5.26 18.39 12.31
C TYR A 94 3.74 18.21 12.48
N GLY A 95 3.23 18.20 13.71
CA GLY A 95 1.82 17.96 14.02
C GLY A 95 1.42 16.49 14.17
N PHE A 96 2.38 15.55 14.17
CA PHE A 96 2.09 14.16 14.52
C PHE A 96 1.51 14.09 15.94
N SER A 97 0.42 13.33 16.09
CA SER A 97 -0.17 13.00 17.39
C SER A 97 -0.39 11.50 17.53
N LEU A 98 -0.82 11.06 18.70
CA LEU A 98 -1.17 9.66 18.97
C LEU A 98 -2.39 9.18 18.16
N ASN A 99 -3.17 10.09 17.57
CA ASN A 99 -4.44 9.80 16.90
C ASN A 99 -4.28 9.64 15.38
N LEU A 100 -3.23 8.94 14.91
CA LEU A 100 -3.13 8.61 13.49
C LEU A 100 -4.20 7.59 13.08
N PRO A 101 -4.66 7.61 11.81
CA PRO A 101 -5.60 6.62 11.30
C PRO A 101 -5.13 5.19 11.56
N ALA A 102 -6.07 4.33 11.94
CA ALA A 102 -5.81 2.91 12.07
C ALA A 102 -5.58 2.29 10.68
N TYR A 103 -4.73 1.27 10.63
CA TYR A 103 -4.44 0.54 9.40
C TYR A 103 -5.16 -0.81 9.40
N ALA A 104 -6.14 -0.98 8.53
CA ALA A 104 -6.89 -2.22 8.40
C ALA A 104 -6.01 -3.34 7.82
N PRO A 105 -5.94 -4.51 8.50
CA PRO A 105 -5.43 -5.73 7.90
C PRO A 105 -6.48 -6.38 7.00
N TRP A 106 -6.02 -6.99 5.91
CA TRP A 106 -6.88 -7.71 4.98
C TRP A 106 -6.10 -8.78 4.21
N LEU A 107 -6.83 -9.72 3.62
CA LEU A 107 -6.31 -10.73 2.71
C LEU A 107 -6.69 -10.36 1.28
N VAL A 108 -5.76 -10.57 0.35
CA VAL A 108 -6.04 -10.58 -1.09
C VAL A 108 -5.76 -12.00 -1.58
N SER A 109 -6.80 -12.70 -2.00
CA SER A 109 -6.72 -14.14 -2.26
C SER A 109 -7.12 -14.45 -3.69
N ASN A 110 -6.20 -15.04 -4.46
CA ASN A 110 -6.43 -15.41 -5.85
C ASN A 110 -6.79 -16.90 -5.94
N PHE A 111 -8.01 -17.19 -6.35
CA PHE A 111 -8.50 -18.54 -6.61
C PHE A 111 -8.40 -18.82 -8.11
N VAL A 112 -7.49 -19.70 -8.50
CA VAL A 112 -7.36 -20.18 -9.89
C VAL A 112 -8.37 -21.29 -10.10
N LEU A 113 -9.25 -21.14 -11.09
CA LEU A 113 -10.38 -22.05 -11.32
C LEU A 113 -10.29 -22.76 -12.68
N ASN A 114 -10.60 -24.05 -12.67
CA ASN A 114 -10.78 -24.90 -13.86
C ASN A 114 -12.23 -24.81 -14.37
N GLY A 115 -12.62 -23.61 -14.78
CA GLY A 115 -13.97 -23.29 -15.24
C GLY A 115 -14.67 -22.31 -14.32
N PHE A 116 -15.83 -21.82 -14.78
CA PHE A 116 -16.66 -20.89 -14.03
C PHE A 116 -17.69 -21.64 -13.18
N PRO A 117 -17.92 -21.21 -11.92
CA PRO A 117 -18.96 -21.82 -11.11
C PRO A 117 -20.34 -21.51 -11.67
N ARG A 118 -21.30 -22.39 -11.33
CA ARG A 118 -22.69 -22.20 -11.73
C ARG A 118 -23.31 -21.12 -10.86
N GLU A 119 -23.78 -20.06 -11.51
CA GLU A 119 -24.52 -18.99 -10.85
C GLU A 119 -25.87 -19.48 -10.32
N ALA A 120 -26.34 -18.82 -9.27
CA ALA A 120 -27.69 -19.04 -8.76
C ALA A 120 -28.76 -18.67 -9.81
N GLN A 121 -29.94 -19.26 -9.71
CA GLN A 121 -31.03 -18.96 -10.65
C GLN A 121 -31.36 -17.46 -10.63
N ARG A 122 -31.41 -16.84 -11.82
CA ARG A 122 -31.68 -15.41 -12.04
C ARG A 122 -30.58 -14.46 -11.54
N SER A 123 -29.38 -14.98 -11.29
CA SER A 123 -28.16 -14.18 -11.10
C SER A 123 -27.21 -14.38 -12.26
N GLU A 124 -26.38 -13.37 -12.52
CA GLU A 124 -25.29 -13.44 -13.47
C GLU A 124 -23.99 -13.04 -12.77
N LEU A 125 -22.88 -13.62 -13.21
CA LEU A 125 -21.57 -13.27 -12.71
C LEU A 125 -21.22 -11.84 -13.12
N ALA A 126 -21.12 -10.95 -12.15
CA ALA A 126 -20.63 -9.60 -12.38
C ALA A 126 -19.10 -9.58 -12.38
N TRP A 127 -18.51 -8.48 -12.86
CA TRP A 127 -17.07 -8.27 -12.71
C TRP A 127 -16.68 -8.14 -11.23
N ASP A 128 -17.49 -7.42 -10.44
CA ASP A 128 -17.33 -7.19 -9.01
C ASP A 128 -18.57 -7.70 -8.28
N ASN A 129 -18.37 -8.59 -7.31
CA ASN A 129 -19.43 -9.35 -6.65
C ASN A 129 -19.29 -9.18 -5.14
N VAL A 130 -20.26 -8.51 -4.52
CA VAL A 130 -20.31 -8.30 -3.07
C VAL A 130 -21.30 -9.29 -2.46
N VAL A 131 -20.85 -10.03 -1.45
CA VAL A 131 -21.68 -11.02 -0.75
C VAL A 131 -22.16 -10.42 0.56
N HIS A 132 -23.48 -10.32 0.73
CA HIS A 132 -24.06 -9.80 1.96
C HIS A 132 -24.01 -10.83 3.10
N GLY A 133 -23.69 -10.38 4.31
CA GLY A 133 -23.75 -11.19 5.53
C GLY A 133 -22.45 -11.93 5.89
N THR A 134 -21.43 -11.84 5.05
CA THR A 134 -20.07 -12.33 5.34
C THR A 134 -19.19 -11.21 5.91
N GLN A 135 -17.97 -11.55 6.34
CA GLN A 135 -16.93 -10.59 6.72
C GLN A 135 -15.99 -10.26 5.53
N GLY A 136 -16.27 -10.80 4.34
CA GLY A 136 -15.55 -10.46 3.14
C GLY A 136 -16.03 -9.12 2.53
N LEU A 137 -15.22 -8.59 1.63
CA LEU A 137 -15.52 -7.38 0.86
C LEU A 137 -16.02 -7.73 -0.56
N GLY A 138 -16.19 -9.01 -0.86
CA GLY A 138 -16.51 -9.52 -2.18
C GLY A 138 -15.31 -10.09 -2.93
N TYR A 139 -15.57 -10.42 -4.19
CA TYR A 139 -14.57 -10.93 -5.12
C TYR A 139 -14.78 -10.37 -6.52
N VAL A 140 -13.68 -10.21 -7.23
CA VAL A 140 -13.68 -9.78 -8.63
C VAL A 140 -13.30 -10.93 -9.55
N VAL A 141 -13.86 -10.92 -10.75
CA VAL A 141 -13.44 -11.80 -11.85
C VAL A 141 -12.24 -11.16 -12.54
N SER A 142 -11.03 -11.52 -12.13
CA SER A 142 -9.79 -10.88 -12.59
C SER A 142 -9.55 -11.09 -14.09
N THR A 143 -10.05 -12.20 -14.64
CA THR A 143 -9.99 -12.48 -16.09
C THR A 143 -11.02 -11.72 -16.92
N ASN A 144 -11.94 -10.95 -16.30
CA ASN A 144 -12.91 -10.13 -17.03
C ASN A 144 -12.24 -9.05 -17.91
N GLN A 145 -10.98 -8.72 -17.63
CA GLN A 145 -10.19 -7.79 -18.44
C GLN A 145 -9.70 -8.40 -19.78
N LEU A 146 -9.78 -9.72 -19.93
CA LEU A 146 -9.41 -10.39 -21.17
C LEU A 146 -10.51 -10.14 -22.21
N ILE A 147 -10.21 -9.31 -23.20
CA ILE A 147 -11.12 -9.05 -24.33
C ILE A 147 -11.24 -10.33 -25.17
N ARG A 148 -12.36 -11.05 -25.02
CA ARG A 148 -12.62 -12.34 -25.67
C ARG A 148 -14.10 -12.47 -26.04
N THR A 149 -14.38 -13.26 -27.07
CA THR A 149 -15.75 -13.52 -27.56
C THR A 149 -16.51 -14.55 -26.72
N ALA A 150 -15.79 -15.44 -26.01
CA ALA A 150 -16.36 -16.46 -25.13
C ALA A 150 -15.57 -16.54 -23.82
N LYS A 151 -16.21 -17.10 -22.78
CA LYS A 151 -15.56 -17.34 -21.48
C LYS A 151 -14.36 -18.28 -21.66
N PRO A 152 -13.18 -17.96 -21.08
CA PRO A 152 -12.02 -18.85 -21.13
C PRO A 152 -12.27 -20.14 -20.34
N GLU A 153 -11.51 -21.20 -20.65
CA GLU A 153 -11.58 -22.48 -19.91
C GLU A 153 -11.12 -22.34 -18.45
N HIS A 154 -10.20 -21.41 -18.19
CA HIS A 154 -9.70 -21.09 -16.87
C HIS A 154 -10.02 -19.65 -16.48
N THR A 155 -10.30 -19.43 -15.20
CA THR A 155 -10.57 -18.10 -14.66
C THR A 155 -9.87 -17.89 -13.33
N ILE A 156 -9.80 -16.64 -12.88
CA ILE A 156 -9.25 -16.27 -11.59
C ILE A 156 -10.26 -15.39 -10.89
N PHE A 157 -10.68 -15.79 -9.70
CA PHE A 157 -11.47 -14.96 -8.80
C PHE A 157 -10.54 -14.42 -7.72
N THR A 158 -10.47 -13.10 -7.58
CA THR A 158 -9.69 -12.46 -6.52
C THR A 158 -10.64 -11.99 -5.44
N ALA A 159 -10.59 -12.63 -4.27
CA ALA A 159 -11.41 -12.30 -3.10
C ALA A 159 -10.64 -11.34 -2.17
N TYR A 160 -11.37 -10.37 -1.62
CA TYR A 160 -10.86 -9.41 -0.66
C TYR A 160 -11.52 -9.66 0.69
N THR A 161 -10.72 -9.97 1.71
CA THR A 161 -11.26 -10.28 3.04
C THR A 161 -10.80 -9.26 4.05
N ALA A 162 -11.72 -8.44 4.55
CA ALA A 162 -11.44 -7.60 5.71
C ALA A 162 -11.28 -8.49 6.95
N LEU A 163 -10.23 -8.25 7.72
CA LEU A 163 -10.03 -8.92 9.01
C LEU A 163 -10.39 -7.93 10.12
N ASN A 164 -11.65 -7.51 10.17
CA ASN A 164 -12.15 -6.41 11.00
C ASN A 164 -12.99 -6.87 12.21
N HIS A 165 -12.96 -8.17 12.55
CA HIS A 165 -13.68 -8.74 13.69
C HIS A 165 -13.03 -8.41 15.06
N ASP A 166 -11.84 -7.80 15.05
CA ASP A 166 -11.13 -7.33 16.24
C ASP A 166 -10.25 -6.11 15.86
N SER A 167 -9.62 -5.46 16.83
CA SER A 167 -8.66 -4.39 16.64
C SER A 167 -7.51 -4.81 15.69
N PRO A 168 -7.00 -3.91 14.83
CA PRO A 168 -5.88 -4.21 13.94
C PRO A 168 -4.65 -4.82 14.65
N GLN A 169 -4.39 -4.42 15.89
CA GLN A 169 -3.29 -4.94 16.69
C GLN A 169 -3.50 -6.41 17.05
N ASN A 170 -4.71 -6.80 17.49
CA ASN A 170 -5.02 -8.19 17.81
C ASN A 170 -5.00 -9.06 16.55
N ILE A 171 -5.57 -8.57 15.45
CA ILE A 171 -5.56 -9.28 14.17
C ILE A 171 -4.14 -9.53 13.69
N ARG A 172 -3.24 -8.54 13.77
CA ARG A 172 -1.82 -8.75 13.43
C ARG A 172 -1.14 -9.79 14.32
N ARG A 173 -1.46 -9.82 15.63
CA ARG A 173 -0.93 -10.86 16.54
C ARG A 173 -1.44 -12.25 16.18
N TRP A 174 -2.71 -12.35 15.77
CA TRP A 174 -3.29 -13.60 15.28
C TRP A 174 -2.64 -14.01 13.94
N LEU A 175 -2.49 -13.10 12.98
CA LEU A 175 -1.85 -13.37 11.68
C LEU A 175 -0.43 -13.92 11.78
N LEU A 176 0.32 -13.58 12.84
CA LEU A 176 1.66 -14.15 13.10
C LEU A 176 1.64 -15.64 13.49
N LYS A 177 0.46 -16.17 13.84
CA LYS A 177 0.27 -17.54 14.33
C LYS A 177 -0.70 -18.34 13.46
N ALA A 178 -1.50 -17.66 12.62
CA ALA A 178 -2.55 -18.26 11.83
C ALA A 178 -2.00 -19.33 10.88
N GLY A 179 -2.64 -20.50 10.89
CA GLY A 179 -2.32 -21.59 9.96
C GLY A 179 -2.93 -21.38 8.57
N GLU A 180 -2.48 -22.18 7.60
CA GLU A 180 -2.99 -22.14 6.22
C GLU A 180 -4.51 -22.39 6.15
N GLU A 181 -5.03 -23.33 6.94
CA GLU A 181 -6.46 -23.67 6.97
C GLU A 181 -7.34 -22.51 7.47
N GLU A 182 -6.90 -21.82 8.52
CA GLU A 182 -7.62 -20.66 9.05
C GLU A 182 -7.65 -19.51 8.04
N LEU A 183 -6.51 -19.23 7.41
CA LEU A 183 -6.39 -18.21 6.36
C LEU A 183 -7.27 -18.55 5.15
N LEU A 184 -7.26 -19.82 4.72
CA LEU A 184 -8.07 -20.30 3.61
C LEU A 184 -9.57 -20.18 3.89
N ALA A 185 -10.00 -20.49 5.12
CA ALA A 185 -11.39 -20.34 5.54
C ALA A 185 -11.85 -18.88 5.47
N HIS A 186 -11.03 -17.94 5.96
CA HIS A 186 -11.32 -16.51 5.84
C HIS A 186 -11.33 -16.04 4.39
N ALA A 187 -10.34 -16.46 3.60
CA ALA A 187 -10.18 -16.08 2.19
C ALA A 187 -11.36 -16.56 1.31
N ALA A 188 -11.91 -17.75 1.60
CA ALA A 188 -12.92 -18.37 0.77
C ALA A 188 -14.36 -18.04 1.19
N GLN A 189 -14.58 -17.36 2.31
CA GLN A 189 -15.91 -17.23 2.93
C GLN A 189 -17.00 -16.70 1.96
N ASP A 190 -16.68 -15.69 1.13
CA ASP A 190 -17.63 -15.11 0.17
C ASP A 190 -17.94 -16.08 -0.96
N LEU A 191 -16.91 -16.77 -1.45
CA LEU A 191 -17.03 -17.75 -2.53
C LEU A 191 -17.84 -18.97 -2.08
N ILE A 192 -17.64 -19.42 -0.83
CA ILE A 192 -18.42 -20.51 -0.23
C ILE A 192 -19.85 -20.07 0.05
N GLN A 193 -20.07 -18.84 0.49
CA GLN A 193 -21.42 -18.30 0.67
C GLN A 193 -22.16 -18.16 -0.67
N ALA A 194 -21.48 -17.81 -1.75
CA ALA A 194 -22.06 -17.66 -3.08
C ALA A 194 -22.33 -18.99 -3.78
N TYR A 195 -21.40 -19.94 -3.73
CA TYR A 195 -21.41 -21.15 -4.56
C TYR A 195 -21.52 -22.47 -3.78
N GLY A 196 -21.48 -22.41 -2.44
CA GLY A 196 -21.48 -23.57 -1.56
C GLY A 196 -20.17 -24.38 -1.62
N PRO A 197 -20.10 -25.51 -0.87
CA PRO A 197 -18.89 -26.33 -0.77
C PRO A 197 -18.40 -26.91 -2.09
N SER A 198 -19.30 -27.06 -3.07
CA SER A 198 -18.97 -27.57 -4.41
C SER A 198 -18.02 -26.66 -5.19
N PHE A 199 -17.85 -25.40 -4.76
CA PHE A 199 -16.88 -24.46 -5.31
C PHE A 199 -15.47 -25.07 -5.36
N TRP A 200 -15.07 -25.80 -4.31
CA TRP A 200 -13.73 -26.38 -4.20
C TRP A 200 -13.38 -27.34 -5.33
N HIS A 201 -14.37 -27.99 -5.96
CA HIS A 201 -14.12 -28.88 -7.10
C HIS A 201 -13.56 -28.15 -8.32
N GLN A 202 -13.73 -26.83 -8.40
CA GLN A 202 -13.22 -26.02 -9.50
C GLN A 202 -11.88 -25.36 -9.17
N VAL A 203 -11.51 -25.28 -7.88
CA VAL A 203 -10.30 -24.60 -7.44
C VAL A 203 -9.08 -25.45 -7.75
N ALA A 204 -8.21 -24.96 -8.61
CA ALA A 204 -6.93 -25.57 -8.94
C ALA A 204 -5.84 -25.20 -7.93
N SER A 205 -5.80 -23.92 -7.53
CA SER A 205 -4.85 -23.40 -6.56
C SER A 205 -5.36 -22.11 -5.93
N VAL A 206 -4.84 -21.79 -4.74
CA VAL A 206 -5.12 -20.53 -4.04
C VAL A 206 -3.79 -19.87 -3.66
N ASP A 207 -3.65 -18.59 -3.97
CA ASP A 207 -2.58 -17.74 -3.47
C ASP A 207 -3.17 -16.70 -2.51
N ILE A 208 -2.66 -16.64 -1.27
CA ILE A 208 -3.16 -15.71 -0.25
C ILE A 208 -2.06 -14.71 0.11
N SER A 209 -2.28 -13.46 -0.25
CA SER A 209 -1.42 -12.34 0.12
C SER A 209 -1.95 -11.66 1.39
N ILE A 210 -1.22 -11.81 2.50
CA ILE A 210 -1.54 -11.15 3.77
C ILE A 210 -1.04 -9.71 3.77
N ARG A 211 -1.94 -8.76 4.04
CA ARG A 211 -1.60 -7.34 4.16
C ARG A 211 -1.91 -6.87 5.58
N GLY A 212 -0.96 -7.07 6.51
CA GLY A 212 -1.13 -6.72 7.92
C GLY A 212 -1.27 -5.22 8.20
N HIS A 213 -0.79 -4.37 7.29
CA HIS A 213 -0.95 -2.91 7.30
C HIS A 213 -1.50 -2.49 5.94
N GLY A 214 -2.70 -2.97 5.60
CA GLY A 214 -3.26 -2.85 4.25
C GLY A 214 -3.59 -1.41 3.86
N MET A 215 -4.60 -0.83 4.51
CA MET A 215 -5.11 0.49 4.16
C MET A 215 -5.30 1.33 5.41
N SER A 216 -4.99 2.62 5.32
CA SER A 216 -5.46 3.61 6.30
C SER A 216 -6.99 3.67 6.24
N SER A 217 -7.66 3.55 7.39
CA SER A 217 -9.11 3.60 7.51
C SER A 217 -9.55 4.97 8.02
N PRO A 218 -10.21 5.81 7.19
CA PRO A 218 -10.75 7.08 7.64
C PRO A 218 -11.91 6.83 8.60
N ALA A 219 -11.92 7.54 9.73
CA ALA A 219 -13.05 7.58 10.66
C ALA A 219 -13.90 8.85 10.43
N PRO A 220 -15.18 8.86 10.85
CA PRO A 220 -15.97 10.10 10.87
C PRO A 220 -15.19 11.25 11.53
N GLY A 221 -15.14 12.41 10.86
CA GLY A 221 -14.37 13.57 11.30
C GLY A 221 -12.93 13.67 10.77
N TYR A 222 -12.44 12.70 9.98
CA TYR A 222 -11.05 12.73 9.48
C TYR A 222 -10.71 13.96 8.61
N LEU A 223 -11.69 14.52 7.88
CA LEU A 223 -11.49 15.67 7.00
C LEU A 223 -10.98 16.90 7.76
N THR A 224 -11.46 17.08 9.00
CA THR A 224 -11.12 18.19 9.89
C THR A 224 -10.16 17.77 11.01
N GLN A 225 -9.52 16.60 10.89
CA GLN A 225 -8.64 16.10 11.92
C GLN A 225 -7.39 16.99 12.06
N PRO A 226 -7.13 17.59 13.23
CA PRO A 226 -6.05 18.58 13.38
C PRO A 226 -4.68 18.06 12.96
N THR A 227 -4.33 16.82 13.32
CA THR A 227 -3.06 16.18 12.92
C THR A 227 -2.87 16.11 11.41
N LEU A 228 -3.90 15.70 10.67
CA LEU A 228 -3.80 15.64 9.21
C LEU A 228 -3.74 17.03 8.59
N LEU A 229 -4.53 17.99 9.10
CA LEU A 229 -4.48 19.37 8.64
C LEU A 229 -3.09 19.98 8.84
N GLN A 230 -2.48 19.78 10.02
CA GLN A 230 -1.12 20.24 10.31
C GLN A 230 -0.10 19.58 9.38
N LEU A 231 -0.13 18.26 9.22
CA LEU A 231 0.80 17.55 8.34
C LEU A 231 0.67 17.96 6.86
N ARG A 232 -0.56 18.22 6.38
CA ARG A 232 -0.82 18.72 5.01
C ARG A 232 -0.27 20.13 4.80
N GLN A 233 -0.47 21.00 5.79
CA GLN A 233 -0.07 22.41 5.77
C GLN A 233 1.41 22.61 6.08
N HIS A 234 2.06 21.65 6.74
CA HIS A 234 3.47 21.72 7.13
C HIS A 234 4.38 22.01 5.94
N HIS A 235 5.32 22.93 6.14
CA HIS A 235 6.28 23.35 5.13
C HIS A 235 7.66 23.57 5.74
N SER A 236 8.49 22.54 5.66
CA SER A 236 9.91 22.58 6.01
C SER A 236 10.76 21.82 4.97
N ARG A 237 12.05 21.59 5.25
CA ARG A 237 12.94 20.76 4.42
C ARG A 237 12.50 19.30 4.41
N LEU A 238 11.74 18.85 5.42
CA LEU A 238 11.07 17.54 5.44
C LEU A 238 9.62 17.66 4.98
N THR A 239 9.31 17.13 3.80
CA THR A 239 7.95 17.17 3.20
C THR A 239 7.31 15.79 3.16
N PHE A 240 6.05 15.66 3.58
CA PHE A 240 5.29 14.40 3.52
C PHE A 240 4.56 14.22 2.19
N ALA A 241 4.51 12.99 1.67
CA ALA A 241 3.94 12.69 0.36
C ALA A 241 3.11 11.39 0.28
N HIS A 242 2.73 10.80 1.41
CA HIS A 242 1.96 9.55 1.43
C HIS A 242 0.44 9.82 1.33
N SER A 243 -0.31 8.87 0.75
CA SER A 243 -1.79 8.93 0.65
C SER A 243 -2.52 8.98 1.99
N ASP A 244 -1.82 8.66 3.09
CA ASP A 244 -2.31 8.84 4.47
C ASP A 244 -2.66 10.28 4.78
N LEU A 245 -2.05 11.24 4.08
CA LEU A 245 -2.43 12.64 4.19
C LEU A 245 -3.91 12.82 3.81
N SER A 246 -4.49 11.99 2.95
CA SER A 246 -5.92 11.97 2.64
C SER A 246 -6.72 10.95 3.48
N SER A 247 -6.05 10.18 4.34
CA SER A 247 -6.60 8.99 5.01
C SER A 247 -7.26 7.99 4.06
N TYR A 248 -6.92 8.04 2.77
CA TYR A 248 -7.58 7.29 1.73
C TYR A 248 -6.53 6.65 0.83
N SER A 249 -6.52 5.32 0.83
CA SER A 249 -5.40 4.52 0.29
C SER A 249 -5.62 4.18 -1.19
N VAL A 250 -5.79 5.20 -2.02
CA VAL A 250 -5.94 5.06 -3.48
C VAL A 250 -4.76 5.68 -4.22
N MET A 251 -4.52 5.20 -5.45
CA MET A 251 -3.37 5.61 -6.25
C MET A 251 -3.39 7.11 -6.56
N GLU A 252 -4.57 7.66 -6.84
CA GLU A 252 -4.78 9.06 -7.19
C GLU A 252 -4.32 9.99 -6.08
N GLU A 253 -4.61 9.65 -4.82
CA GLU A 253 -4.16 10.39 -3.65
C GLU A 253 -2.65 10.29 -3.46
N ALA A 254 -2.06 9.11 -3.67
CA ALA A 254 -0.61 8.94 -3.62
C ALA A 254 0.11 9.79 -4.70
N VAL A 255 -0.42 9.82 -5.91
CA VAL A 255 0.10 10.65 -7.01
C VAL A 255 -0.06 12.13 -6.68
N TYR A 256 -1.25 12.54 -6.20
CA TYR A 256 -1.51 13.93 -5.80
C TYR A 256 -0.49 14.43 -4.78
N TRP A 257 -0.30 13.70 -3.68
CA TRP A 257 0.65 14.11 -2.63
C TRP A 257 2.11 14.05 -3.08
N GLY A 258 2.47 13.13 -3.99
CA GLY A 258 3.79 13.13 -4.63
C GLY A 258 4.05 14.40 -5.45
N VAL A 259 3.06 14.83 -6.24
CA VAL A 259 3.14 16.06 -7.04
C VAL A 259 3.17 17.30 -6.14
N GLU A 260 2.32 17.36 -5.12
CA GLU A 260 2.31 18.49 -4.18
C GLU A 260 3.64 18.61 -3.40
N ALA A 261 4.23 17.49 -3.01
CA ALA A 261 5.55 17.49 -2.37
C ALA A 261 6.64 18.02 -3.31
N ALA A 262 6.63 17.62 -4.59
CA ALA A 262 7.56 18.14 -5.59
C ALA A 262 7.38 19.66 -5.80
N LYS A 263 6.13 20.14 -5.89
CA LYS A 263 5.83 21.57 -6.01
C LYS A 263 6.36 22.38 -4.82
N LYS A 264 6.17 21.89 -3.59
CA LYS A 264 6.66 22.54 -2.37
C LYS A 264 8.19 22.73 -2.39
N ILE A 265 8.93 21.81 -3.00
CA ILE A 265 10.40 21.88 -3.09
C ILE A 265 10.85 22.75 -4.26
N LEU A 266 10.20 22.65 -5.42
CA LEU A 266 10.58 23.39 -6.64
C LEU A 266 10.15 24.87 -6.61
N HIS A 267 9.06 25.17 -5.90
CA HIS A 267 8.52 26.53 -5.74
C HIS A 267 8.39 26.84 -4.24
N PRO A 268 9.52 27.04 -3.54
CA PRO A 268 9.51 27.23 -2.10
C PRO A 268 8.80 28.56 -1.75
N SER A 269 7.77 28.44 -0.92
CA SER A 269 7.19 29.56 -0.17
C SER A 269 8.09 29.89 1.02
N ALA A 270 7.82 30.98 1.74
CA ALA A 270 8.46 31.19 3.04
C ALA A 270 8.18 29.98 3.95
N ARG A 271 9.24 29.38 4.52
CA ARG A 271 9.15 28.25 5.45
C ARG A 271 8.40 28.68 6.72
N THR A 272 7.52 27.82 7.23
CA THR A 272 6.68 28.07 8.42
C THR A 272 7.11 27.21 9.58
#